data_AF-A0A2S5BB42-F1
#
_entry.id   AF-A0A2S5BB42-F1
#
_cell.length_a   1.000
_cell.length_b   1.000
_cell.length_c   1.000
_cell.angle_alpha   90.00
_cell.angle_beta   90.00
_cell.angle_gamma   90.00
#
_symmetry.space_group_name_H-M   'P 1'
#
loop_
_entity.id
_entity.type
_entity.pdbx_description
1 polymer ?
#
loop_
_entity_poly.entity_id
_entity_poly.type
_entity_poly.pdbx_seq_one_letter_code
_entity_poly.pdbx_strand_id
1 'polypeptide(L)'
;MESSPLPLATSLDQIYTPAALAHEGERWNHLFEAFQNEYGTPVQKVSRAPGRVNIIGEHIDYCGFSVLPAAIERDVLIAFSTEPAQTNADSIPAPSAPGKTVIVLRNLESKYSPTTIEVDLAGNGDDLALPEQHHWSSYFIAGTKGILAHLVKTRSKNVSTPKPGPKQILVLVQGTVPEGSGLSSSSAMTTASAIALLEVSGRREGDMQVGRSDVTNVAIESERLVGVNSGGMDQSASVFSRPMHLLHIALPTSHSEFIPQLKARAIPLPQTDPAFSFVIANTLVTSNKKLTAKFHYNLRVVECRLGALLLAKFLDLHVDYQTRPFPSYKTLVDAYFGHKGPTHGPIRSNSQRPERLVPDAATVPALPSSRLPPRNAGGAHELRTMMGLVGQALGGPGMEDGMTWEQVAERLEVDPKELEKAVTDREVEPKDGRFKIWTRARHVFSEALRVYEFKELLCNTAATSQRATPDAVPESKGTPILETSSTGSLPDLPSAPLDPYATSSLAVPKDDDPSKELLEQMGNLMNESMESCQKDYECSCPELDELASIARKNGAIGSRVTGAGWGGATVSLVREPDVPEFLEAVRAEYYAKRFPDLTEAELNDACFATKPENGAILYENEDASTQAK
;
A
#
# COMPACT_ATOMS: atom_id res chain seq x y z
N MET A 1 3.34 -15.44 8.26
CA MET A 1 3.76 -14.24 7.51
C MET A 1 3.31 -12.95 8.19
N GLU A 2 2.06 -12.84 8.64
CA GLU A 2 1.55 -11.61 9.26
C GLU A 2 2.18 -11.32 10.63
N SER A 3 2.33 -12.35 11.48
CA SER A 3 2.98 -12.26 12.79
C SER A 3 4.49 -12.51 12.79
N SER A 4 5.10 -12.80 11.62
CA SER A 4 6.55 -13.02 11.57
C SER A 4 7.29 -11.69 11.74
N PRO A 5 8.53 -11.70 12.26
CA PRO A 5 9.36 -10.50 12.28
C PRO A 5 9.59 -9.98 10.86
N LEU A 6 10.04 -8.73 10.80
CA LEU A 6 10.61 -8.19 9.58
C LEU A 6 11.84 -9.02 9.18
N PRO A 7 12.03 -9.26 7.87
CA PRO A 7 13.19 -9.98 7.40
C PRO A 7 14.47 -9.19 7.74
N LEU A 8 15.53 -9.94 8.03
CA LEU A 8 16.89 -9.43 8.24
C LEU A 8 17.72 -9.90 7.05
N ALA A 9 18.41 -8.96 6.40
CA ALA A 9 19.34 -9.23 5.32
C ALA A 9 20.76 -8.88 5.75
N THR A 10 21.72 -9.67 5.27
CA THR A 10 23.16 -9.41 5.43
C THR A 10 23.85 -9.13 4.09
N SER A 11 23.11 -9.23 2.98
CA SER A 11 23.61 -8.98 1.64
C SER A 11 22.52 -8.37 0.74
N LEU A 12 22.93 -7.62 -0.29
CA LEU A 12 22.00 -6.89 -1.15
C LEU A 12 21.18 -7.81 -2.08
N ASP A 13 21.68 -9.00 -2.43
CA ASP A 13 20.95 -10.02 -3.21
C ASP A 13 19.73 -10.59 -2.49
N GLN A 14 19.67 -10.44 -1.16
CA GLN A 14 18.48 -10.77 -0.37
C GLN A 14 17.42 -9.65 -0.40
N ILE A 15 17.81 -8.45 -0.84
CA ILE A 15 16.95 -7.26 -0.90
C ILE A 15 16.44 -7.02 -2.32
N TYR A 16 17.33 -7.04 -3.31
CA TYR A 16 17.05 -6.64 -4.68
C TYR A 16 17.15 -7.80 -5.67
N THR A 17 16.41 -7.71 -6.77
CA THR A 17 16.56 -8.65 -7.88
C THR A 17 17.93 -8.52 -8.58
N PRO A 18 18.43 -9.57 -9.26
CA PRO A 18 19.73 -9.52 -9.94
C PRO A 18 19.89 -8.37 -10.93
N ALA A 19 18.79 -7.95 -11.57
CA ALA A 19 18.78 -6.81 -12.49
C ALA A 19 19.06 -5.47 -11.79
N ALA A 20 18.64 -5.34 -10.52
CA ALA A 20 18.77 -4.12 -9.75
C ALA A 20 20.07 -4.02 -8.93
N LEU A 21 20.78 -5.14 -8.73
CA LEU A 21 21.96 -5.17 -7.86
C LEU A 21 23.10 -4.25 -8.31
N ALA A 22 23.28 -4.06 -9.61
CA ALA A 22 24.39 -3.27 -10.13
C ALA A 22 24.30 -1.80 -9.69
N HIS A 23 23.16 -1.15 -9.94
CA HIS A 23 22.99 0.27 -9.59
C HIS A 23 22.64 0.48 -8.11
N GLU A 24 21.91 -0.45 -7.48
CA GLU A 24 21.66 -0.36 -6.03
C GLU A 24 22.96 -0.57 -5.23
N GLY A 25 23.89 -1.40 -5.69
CA GLY A 25 25.21 -1.55 -5.06
C GLY A 25 25.98 -0.22 -5.00
N GLU A 26 26.01 0.54 -6.11
CA GLU A 26 26.62 1.87 -6.13
C GLU A 26 25.94 2.85 -5.18
N ARG A 27 24.60 2.84 -5.15
CA ARG A 27 23.79 3.68 -4.27
C ARG A 27 24.08 3.40 -2.78
N TRP A 28 24.15 2.13 -2.39
CA TRP A 28 24.43 1.73 -1.01
C TRP A 28 25.86 2.07 -0.58
N ASN A 29 26.84 1.89 -1.47
CA ASN A 29 28.22 2.31 -1.22
C ASN A 29 28.31 3.82 -0.97
N HIS A 30 27.66 4.62 -1.82
CA HIS A 30 27.62 6.06 -1.65
C HIS A 30 26.93 6.47 -0.33
N LEU A 31 25.83 5.81 0.06
CA LEU A 31 25.18 6.04 1.35
C LEU A 31 26.13 5.77 2.53
N PHE A 32 26.90 4.69 2.47
CA PHE A 32 27.81 4.29 3.55
C PHE A 32 29.00 5.25 3.65
N GLU A 33 29.57 5.63 2.51
CA GLU A 33 30.62 6.64 2.43
C GLU A 33 30.13 8.00 2.96
N ALA A 34 28.95 8.45 2.55
CA ALA A 34 28.35 9.70 3.01
C ALA A 34 28.09 9.67 4.52
N PHE A 35 27.58 8.56 5.06
CA PHE A 35 27.37 8.39 6.50
C PHE A 35 28.69 8.45 7.28
N GLN A 36 29.71 7.74 6.80
CA GLN A 36 31.05 7.76 7.39
C GLN A 36 31.68 9.16 7.33
N ASN A 37 31.46 9.92 6.26
CA ASN A 37 31.97 11.28 6.12
C ASN A 37 31.25 12.28 7.03
N GLU A 38 29.93 12.14 7.20
CA GLU A 38 29.12 13.02 8.06
C GLU A 38 29.44 12.80 9.54
N TYR A 39 29.55 11.53 9.97
CA TYR A 39 29.61 11.14 11.38
C TYR A 39 30.96 10.58 11.86
N GLY A 40 31.85 10.18 10.95
CA GLY A 40 33.13 9.55 11.29
C GLY A 40 32.98 8.14 11.85
N THR A 41 31.78 7.56 11.72
CA THR A 41 31.35 6.32 12.35
C THR A 41 30.64 5.47 11.30
N PRO A 42 30.86 4.13 11.27
CA PRO A 42 30.26 3.29 10.24
C PRO A 42 28.75 3.11 10.46
N VAL A 43 28.04 2.85 9.35
CA VAL A 43 26.65 2.41 9.38
C VAL A 43 26.57 1.06 10.10
N GLN A 44 25.75 0.95 11.14
CA GLN A 44 25.49 -0.34 11.80
C GLN A 44 24.42 -1.12 11.04
N LYS A 45 23.30 -0.47 10.74
CA LYS A 45 22.15 -1.09 10.08
C LYS A 45 21.46 -0.10 9.15
N VAL A 46 20.72 -0.63 8.18
CA VAL A 46 19.86 0.14 7.29
C VAL A 46 18.45 -0.40 7.36
N SER A 47 17.49 0.47 7.67
CA SER A 47 16.07 0.17 7.52
C SER A 47 15.63 0.58 6.13
N ARG A 48 15.10 -0.36 5.34
CA ARG A 48 14.66 -0.15 3.96
C ARG A 48 13.17 -0.39 3.85
N ALA A 49 12.44 0.57 3.29
CA ALA A 49 11.02 0.42 2.96
C ALA A 49 10.74 0.95 1.54
N PRO A 50 10.17 0.13 0.65
CA PRO A 50 9.87 0.54 -0.72
C PRO A 50 8.64 1.45 -0.80
N GLY A 51 8.61 2.27 -1.85
CA GLY A 51 7.37 2.84 -2.37
C GLY A 51 6.48 1.75 -2.98
N ARG A 52 5.34 2.15 -3.52
CA ARG A 52 4.40 1.19 -4.11
C ARG A 52 3.64 1.76 -5.30
N VAL A 53 3.23 0.89 -6.19
CA VAL A 53 2.30 1.17 -7.28
C VAL A 53 1.03 0.37 -7.05
N ASN A 54 -0.14 0.99 -7.25
CA ASN A 54 -1.41 0.26 -7.23
C ASN A 54 -1.76 -0.16 -8.66
N ILE A 55 -1.72 -1.46 -8.95
CA ILE A 55 -1.96 -1.95 -10.31
C ILE A 55 -3.44 -1.83 -10.67
N ILE A 56 -4.34 -2.10 -9.71
CA ILE A 56 -5.78 -1.92 -9.91
C ILE A 56 -6.51 -1.85 -8.56
N GLY A 57 -7.60 -1.08 -8.48
CA GLY A 57 -8.36 -0.90 -7.24
C GLY A 57 -8.19 0.47 -6.61
N GLU A 58 -8.37 1.57 -7.35
CA GLU A 58 -8.27 2.90 -6.71
C GLU A 58 -9.53 3.35 -6.01
N HIS A 59 -9.36 4.08 -4.91
CA HIS A 59 -10.45 4.71 -4.15
C HIS A 59 -11.55 3.76 -3.62
N ILE A 60 -11.22 2.47 -3.50
CA ILE A 60 -12.11 1.44 -2.95
C ILE A 60 -11.63 0.89 -1.60
N ASP A 61 -10.42 1.26 -1.19
CA ASP A 61 -9.77 0.80 0.04
C ASP A 61 -10.53 1.27 1.30
N TYR A 62 -10.83 2.56 1.39
CA TYR A 62 -11.68 3.10 2.47
C TYR A 62 -13.16 2.69 2.35
N CYS A 63 -13.56 2.09 1.22
CA CYS A 63 -14.87 1.46 1.06
C CYS A 63 -14.88 -0.01 1.52
N GLY A 64 -13.74 -0.52 2.02
CA GLY A 64 -13.57 -1.87 2.55
C GLY A 64 -13.37 -2.95 1.48
N PHE A 65 -13.19 -2.58 0.21
CA PHE A 65 -12.89 -3.55 -0.83
C PHE A 65 -11.39 -3.83 -0.92
N SER A 66 -11.06 -4.96 -1.56
CA SER A 66 -9.67 -5.37 -1.74
C SER A 66 -9.01 -4.59 -2.89
N VAL A 67 -7.68 -4.50 -2.84
CA VAL A 67 -6.84 -3.81 -3.83
C VAL A 67 -5.64 -4.68 -4.23
N LEU A 68 -5.01 -4.37 -5.36
CA LEU A 68 -3.86 -5.12 -5.90
C LEU A 68 -2.63 -4.22 -6.16
N PRO A 69 -1.96 -3.71 -5.11
CA PRO A 69 -0.68 -3.03 -5.27
C PRO A 69 0.52 -3.98 -5.31
N ALA A 70 1.68 -3.42 -5.62
CA ALA A 70 2.99 -4.03 -5.42
C ALA A 70 4.01 -2.98 -4.97
N ALA A 71 4.99 -3.40 -4.18
CA ALA A 71 6.19 -2.60 -3.94
C ALA A 71 6.97 -2.42 -5.24
N ILE A 72 7.56 -1.25 -5.41
CA ILE A 72 8.49 -0.94 -6.49
C ILE A 72 9.92 -0.98 -5.99
N GLU A 73 10.88 -1.00 -6.91
CA GLU A 73 12.31 -0.97 -6.58
C GLU A 73 12.70 0.29 -5.79
N ARG A 74 12.18 1.45 -6.21
CA ARG A 74 12.40 2.74 -5.54
C ARG A 74 11.95 2.68 -4.08
N ASP A 75 12.80 3.15 -3.19
CA ASP A 75 12.64 2.96 -1.75
C ASP A 75 13.21 4.13 -0.92
N VAL A 76 12.96 4.06 0.38
CA VAL A 76 13.60 4.91 1.39
C VAL A 76 14.57 4.04 2.19
N LEU A 77 15.82 4.47 2.22
CA LEU A 77 16.89 3.92 3.05
C LEU A 77 17.12 4.84 4.25
N ILE A 78 17.08 4.27 5.44
CA ILE A 78 17.44 4.94 6.69
C ILE A 78 18.65 4.19 7.25
N ALA A 79 19.84 4.72 6.99
CA ALA A 79 21.07 4.23 7.59
C ALA A 79 21.20 4.81 9.01
N PHE A 80 21.52 3.95 9.99
CA PHE A 80 21.66 4.39 11.36
C PHE A 80 22.78 3.70 12.14
N SER A 81 23.26 4.40 13.16
CA SER A 81 24.24 3.91 14.12
C SER A 81 23.94 4.45 15.51
N THR A 82 24.19 3.62 16.54
CA THR A 82 24.10 4.00 17.95
C THR A 82 25.47 4.34 18.57
N GLU A 83 26.54 4.17 17.79
CA GLU A 83 27.88 4.58 18.20
C GLU A 83 28.00 6.12 18.30
N PRO A 84 28.92 6.62 19.14
CA PRO A 84 29.28 8.04 19.19
C PRO A 84 29.70 8.57 17.81
N ALA A 85 29.40 9.85 17.53
CA ALA A 85 29.94 10.50 16.35
C ALA A 85 31.40 10.86 16.62
N GLN A 86 32.28 10.67 15.64
CA GLN A 86 33.70 11.03 15.72
C GLN A 86 33.97 12.37 15.02
N THR A 87 33.23 12.66 13.96
CA THR A 87 33.24 13.97 13.29
C THR A 87 32.01 14.77 13.71
N ASN A 88 32.16 16.10 13.75
CA ASN A 88 31.08 17.03 14.13
C ASN A 88 30.42 16.72 15.49
N ALA A 89 31.09 15.96 16.36
CA ALA A 89 30.55 15.53 17.66
C ALA A 89 30.13 16.72 18.53
N ASP A 90 30.90 17.81 18.50
CA ASP A 90 30.61 19.04 19.23
C ASP A 90 29.33 19.75 18.75
N SER A 91 28.86 19.46 17.54
CA SER A 91 27.61 20.00 16.99
C SER A 91 26.37 19.21 17.42
N ILE A 92 26.57 18.02 17.99
CA ILE A 92 25.50 17.14 18.44
C ILE A 92 25.23 17.44 19.93
N PRO A 93 24.02 17.87 20.29
CA PRO A 93 23.72 18.16 21.69
C PRO A 93 23.76 16.87 22.51
N ALA A 94 24.25 16.96 23.75
CA ALA A 94 24.11 15.89 24.72
C ALA A 94 22.63 15.77 25.18
N PRO A 95 22.19 14.58 25.62
CA PRO A 95 20.86 14.42 26.18
C PRO A 95 20.62 15.37 27.37
N SER A 96 19.45 16.01 27.39
CA SER A 96 19.03 16.97 28.41
C SER A 96 18.84 16.33 29.79
N ALA A 97 18.53 15.03 29.81
CA ALA A 97 18.33 14.25 31.04
C ALA A 97 18.82 12.80 30.88
N PRO A 98 19.20 12.13 31.98
CA PRO A 98 19.50 10.70 31.97
C PRO A 98 18.32 9.88 31.44
N GLY A 99 18.58 8.95 30.53
CA GLY A 99 17.56 8.09 29.90
C GLY A 99 16.96 8.66 28.61
N LYS A 100 17.22 9.93 28.28
CA LYS A 100 16.88 10.51 26.98
C LYS A 100 17.90 10.12 25.92
N THR A 101 17.41 9.99 24.70
CA THR A 101 18.18 9.67 23.48
C THR A 101 18.06 10.84 22.51
N VAL A 102 19.20 11.34 22.03
CA VAL A 102 19.26 12.36 20.97
C VAL A 102 19.30 11.67 19.60
N ILE A 103 18.34 11.97 18.73
CA ILE A 103 18.29 11.45 17.37
C ILE A 103 18.70 12.56 16.40
N VAL A 104 19.79 12.34 15.68
CA VAL A 104 20.35 13.27 14.69
C VAL A 104 19.89 12.84 13.31
N LEU A 105 18.96 13.58 12.73
CA LEU A 105 18.38 13.31 11.41
C LEU A 105 19.08 14.16 10.35
N ARG A 106 19.68 13.47 9.38
CA ARG A 106 20.25 14.07 8.17
C ARG A 106 19.64 13.41 6.94
N ASN A 107 19.74 14.10 5.82
CA ASN A 107 19.31 13.60 4.52
C ASN A 107 20.44 13.85 3.52
N LEU A 108 20.65 12.89 2.62
CA LEU A 108 21.69 12.98 1.60
C LEU A 108 21.38 14.09 0.57
N GLU A 109 20.11 14.39 0.33
CA GLU A 109 19.70 15.51 -0.51
C GLU A 109 19.70 16.82 0.28
N SER A 110 20.46 17.80 -0.21
CA SER A 110 20.67 19.11 0.44
C SER A 110 19.41 19.98 0.56
N LYS A 111 18.36 19.69 -0.23
CA LYS A 111 17.06 20.38 -0.15
C LYS A 111 16.35 20.14 1.19
N TYR A 112 16.71 19.08 1.90
CA TYR A 112 16.14 18.70 3.18
C TYR A 112 17.00 19.18 4.33
N SER A 113 16.49 20.15 5.10
CA SER A 113 17.25 20.70 6.22
C SER A 113 17.49 19.66 7.32
N PRO A 114 18.70 19.62 7.91
CA PRO A 114 19.02 18.83 9.09
C PRO A 114 18.04 19.04 10.24
N THR A 115 17.77 17.99 11.02
CA THR A 115 16.92 18.08 12.22
C THR A 115 17.53 17.27 13.35
N THR A 116 17.41 17.73 14.59
CA THR A 116 17.77 16.95 15.78
C THR A 116 16.58 16.94 16.72
N ILE A 117 16.23 15.77 17.24
CA ILE A 117 15.14 15.57 18.20
C ILE A 117 15.66 14.81 19.41
N GLU A 118 14.92 14.89 20.51
CA GLU A 118 15.22 14.14 21.73
C GLU A 118 13.98 13.34 22.14
N VAL A 119 14.19 12.09 22.56
CA VAL A 119 13.11 11.15 22.90
C VAL A 119 13.48 10.24 24.07
N ASP A 120 12.50 9.87 24.88
CA ASP A 120 12.56 8.76 25.84
C ASP A 120 12.10 7.47 25.17
N LEU A 121 13.04 6.60 24.79
CA LEU A 121 12.76 5.30 24.18
C LEU A 121 12.08 4.30 25.13
N ALA A 122 12.06 4.58 26.44
CA ALA A 122 11.31 3.80 27.41
C ALA A 122 9.85 4.28 27.56
N GLY A 123 9.54 5.47 27.05
CA GLY A 123 8.23 6.12 27.11
C GLY A 123 7.29 5.73 25.96
N ASN A 124 6.20 6.49 25.82
CA ASN A 124 5.15 6.32 24.82
C ASN A 124 5.26 7.29 23.62
N GLY A 125 6.30 8.13 23.60
CA GLY A 125 6.51 9.14 22.56
C GLY A 125 5.70 10.44 22.73
N ASP A 126 5.08 10.68 23.89
CA ASP A 126 4.37 11.95 24.17
C ASP A 126 5.31 13.16 24.30
N ASP A 127 6.58 12.90 24.60
CA ASP A 127 7.65 13.90 24.62
C ASP A 127 8.08 14.36 23.22
N LEU A 128 7.64 13.67 22.16
CA LEU A 128 7.81 14.09 20.78
C LEU A 128 6.62 14.95 20.32
N ALA A 129 6.92 16.22 20.04
CA ALA A 129 6.02 17.13 19.34
C ALA A 129 6.21 17.03 17.82
N LEU A 130 5.11 17.00 17.07
CA LEU A 130 5.19 17.19 15.63
C LEU A 130 5.47 18.67 15.33
N PRO A 131 6.36 18.99 14.38
CA PRO A 131 6.61 20.35 13.97
C PRO A 131 5.32 21.07 13.54
N GLU A 132 5.16 22.35 13.92
CA GLU A 132 3.98 23.17 13.55
C GLU A 132 3.84 23.32 12.02
N GLN A 133 4.97 23.52 11.34
CA GLN A 133 5.06 23.50 9.89
C GLN A 133 5.49 22.12 9.42
N HIS A 134 4.78 21.58 8.43
CA HIS A 134 5.09 20.27 7.88
C HIS A 134 6.51 20.25 7.29
N HIS A 135 7.34 19.36 7.83
CA HIS A 135 8.74 19.18 7.43
C HIS A 135 8.97 17.69 7.11
N TRP A 136 10.00 17.36 6.31
CA TRP A 136 10.25 15.96 5.93
C TRP A 136 10.46 15.05 7.15
N SER A 137 11.09 15.58 8.20
CA SER A 137 11.30 14.87 9.48
C SER A 137 10.00 14.60 10.24
N SER A 138 8.89 15.25 9.92
CA SER A 138 7.57 14.97 10.51
C SER A 138 7.16 13.51 10.31
N TYR A 139 7.49 12.89 9.16
CA TYR A 139 7.23 11.47 8.92
C TYR A 139 8.07 10.56 9.81
N PHE A 140 9.35 10.91 10.02
CA PHE A 140 10.23 10.18 10.92
C PHE A 140 9.75 10.24 12.38
N ILE A 141 9.39 11.45 12.82
CA ILE A 141 8.88 11.71 14.18
C ILE A 141 7.56 10.98 14.40
N ALA A 142 6.66 11.00 13.41
CA ALA A 142 5.40 10.29 13.48
C ALA A 142 5.59 8.77 13.55
N GLY A 143 6.50 8.19 12.75
CA GLY A 143 6.87 6.78 12.82
C GLY A 143 7.43 6.39 14.20
N THR A 144 8.34 7.22 14.72
CA THR A 144 8.91 7.07 16.07
C THR A 144 7.83 7.12 17.16
N LYS A 145 6.93 8.10 17.10
CA LYS A 145 5.84 8.23 18.07
C LYS A 145 4.89 7.03 18.03
N GLY A 146 4.53 6.58 16.83
CA GLY A 146 3.64 5.43 16.64
C GLY A 146 4.21 4.15 17.22
N ILE A 147 5.48 3.84 16.95
CA ILE A 147 6.10 2.61 17.45
C ILE A 147 6.25 2.62 18.97
N LEU A 148 6.65 3.75 19.57
CA LEU A 148 6.76 3.87 21.03
C LEU A 148 5.39 3.74 21.71
N ALA A 149 4.34 4.39 21.17
CA ALA A 149 2.99 4.26 21.69
C ALA A 149 2.48 2.80 21.63
N HIS A 150 2.74 2.11 20.52
CA HIS A 150 2.40 0.70 20.36
C HIS A 150 3.13 -0.17 21.38
N LEU A 151 4.45 0.02 21.51
CA LEU A 151 5.32 -0.72 22.43
C LEU A 151 4.94 -0.56 23.91
N VAL A 152 4.37 0.59 24.31
CA VAL A 152 3.84 0.79 25.66
C VAL A 152 2.49 0.11 25.85
N LYS A 153 1.59 0.18 24.85
CA LYS A 153 0.27 -0.46 24.90
C LYS A 153 0.37 -1.99 24.98
N THR A 154 1.31 -2.60 24.26
CA THR A 154 1.51 -4.06 24.22
C THR A 154 2.36 -4.60 25.36
N ARG A 155 2.84 -3.72 26.25
CA ARG A 155 3.70 -4.09 27.37
C ARG A 155 2.95 -4.98 28.38
N SER A 156 3.33 -6.25 28.47
CA SER A 156 2.85 -7.14 29.53
C SER A 156 3.32 -6.66 30.90
N LYS A 157 2.44 -6.70 31.91
CA LYS A 157 2.69 -6.27 33.30
C LYS A 157 3.88 -7.00 33.99
N ASN A 158 4.40 -8.07 33.39
CA ASN A 158 5.46 -8.91 33.93
C ASN A 158 6.84 -8.72 33.25
N VAL A 159 7.01 -7.72 32.37
CA VAL A 159 8.31 -7.49 31.71
C VAL A 159 9.16 -6.52 32.52
N SER A 160 10.45 -6.86 32.68
CA SER A 160 11.48 -6.03 33.30
C SER A 160 11.49 -4.58 32.79
N THR A 161 12.01 -3.66 33.61
CA THR A 161 12.24 -2.27 33.20
C THR A 161 12.97 -2.21 31.86
N PRO A 162 12.61 -1.29 30.94
CA PRO A 162 13.25 -1.21 29.63
C PRO A 162 14.73 -0.94 29.86
N LYS A 163 15.61 -1.56 29.07
CA LYS A 163 17.01 -1.16 29.09
C LYS A 163 17.08 0.33 28.73
N PRO A 164 17.91 1.13 29.42
CA PRO A 164 18.11 2.51 29.02
C PRO A 164 18.59 2.54 27.57
N GLY A 165 17.95 3.38 26.76
CA GLY A 165 18.28 3.54 25.35
C GLY A 165 19.71 4.07 25.14
N PRO A 166 20.25 3.99 23.92
CA PRO A 166 21.52 4.63 23.60
C PRO A 166 21.43 6.14 23.86
N LYS A 167 22.56 6.79 24.17
CA LYS A 167 22.59 8.24 24.37
C LYS A 167 22.27 9.01 23.08
N GLN A 168 22.62 8.41 21.94
CA GLN A 168 22.41 9.01 20.63
C GLN A 168 22.04 7.97 19.57
N ILE A 169 21.37 8.43 18.53
CA ILE A 169 21.13 7.69 17.28
C ILE A 169 21.48 8.63 16.13
N LEU A 170 22.45 8.24 15.33
CA LEU A 170 22.87 8.96 14.13
C LEU A 170 22.11 8.37 12.94
N VAL A 171 21.50 9.22 12.12
CA VAL A 171 20.61 8.80 11.03
C VAL A 171 20.89 9.59 9.76
N LEU A 172 21.17 8.88 8.67
CA LEU A 172 21.21 9.44 7.32
C LEU A 172 20.13 8.80 6.46
N VAL A 173 19.29 9.63 5.86
CA VAL A 173 18.18 9.20 5.01
C VAL A 173 18.51 9.45 3.55
N GLN A 174 18.18 8.49 2.69
CA GLN A 174 18.21 8.61 1.24
C GLN A 174 16.98 7.94 0.62
N GLY A 175 16.18 8.69 -0.14
CA GLY A 175 15.00 8.18 -0.81
C GLY A 175 15.11 8.33 -2.33
N THR A 176 14.60 7.35 -3.07
CA THR A 176 14.49 7.42 -4.55
C THR A 176 13.05 7.35 -5.04
N VAL A 177 12.08 7.27 -4.11
CA VAL A 177 10.64 7.33 -4.43
C VAL A 177 10.27 8.78 -4.77
N PRO A 178 9.82 9.07 -6.00
CA PRO A 178 9.47 10.43 -6.40
C PRO A 178 8.40 11.03 -5.47
N GLU A 179 8.64 12.23 -4.96
CA GLU A 179 7.71 12.92 -4.08
C GLU A 179 6.45 13.38 -4.79
N GLY A 180 5.31 13.39 -4.10
CA GLY A 180 4.05 13.89 -4.66
C GLY A 180 3.49 13.10 -5.85
N SER A 181 4.17 12.03 -6.26
CA SER A 181 3.92 11.22 -7.46
C SER A 181 2.80 10.19 -7.28
N GLY A 182 2.26 10.05 -6.07
CA GLY A 182 1.30 8.99 -5.76
C GLY A 182 1.92 7.62 -5.54
N LEU A 183 3.26 7.49 -5.46
CA LEU A 183 4.00 6.24 -5.21
C LEU A 183 4.31 5.96 -3.72
N SER A 184 3.71 6.73 -2.81
CA SER A 184 3.77 6.53 -1.35
C SER A 184 5.14 6.69 -0.69
N SER A 185 5.89 7.72 -1.07
CA SER A 185 7.14 8.10 -0.38
C SER A 185 6.93 8.40 1.11
N SER A 186 5.78 8.97 1.49
CA SER A 186 5.41 9.22 2.90
C SER A 186 5.26 7.92 3.69
N SER A 187 4.55 6.94 3.15
CA SER A 187 4.32 5.64 3.79
C SER A 187 5.60 4.81 3.86
N ALA A 188 6.46 4.90 2.84
CA ALA A 188 7.80 4.31 2.88
C ALA A 188 8.64 4.91 4.01
N MET A 189 8.65 6.24 4.14
CA MET A 189 9.38 6.94 5.20
C MET A 189 8.87 6.60 6.60
N THR A 190 7.55 6.57 6.84
CA THR A 190 6.99 6.19 8.15
C THR A 190 7.27 4.73 8.49
N THR A 191 7.17 3.83 7.51
CA THR A 191 7.49 2.41 7.68
C THR A 191 8.97 2.22 8.02
N ALA A 192 9.89 2.76 7.22
CA ALA A 192 11.32 2.64 7.49
C ALA A 192 11.71 3.23 8.86
N SER A 193 11.08 4.33 9.27
CA SER A 193 11.31 4.97 10.58
C SER A 193 10.86 4.06 11.73
N ALA A 194 9.66 3.47 11.62
CA ALA A 194 9.16 2.54 12.64
C ALA A 194 10.08 1.31 12.80
N ILE A 195 10.63 0.80 11.69
CA ILE A 195 11.55 -0.34 11.69
C ILE A 195 12.89 0.00 12.37
N ALA A 196 13.49 1.14 12.02
CA ALA A 196 14.75 1.57 12.62
C ALA A 196 14.64 1.73 14.14
N LEU A 197 13.55 2.35 14.61
CA LEU A 197 13.32 2.56 16.03
C LEU A 197 12.94 1.28 16.76
N LEU A 198 12.19 0.37 16.12
CA LEU A 198 11.92 -0.94 16.68
C LEU A 198 13.21 -1.72 16.94
N GLU A 199 14.16 -1.67 16.00
CA GLU A 199 15.47 -2.31 16.14
C GLU A 199 16.28 -1.69 17.28
N VAL A 200 16.41 -0.36 17.33
CA VAL A 200 17.18 0.32 18.40
C VAL A 200 16.55 0.11 19.78
N SER A 201 15.22 -0.04 19.86
CA SER A 201 14.54 -0.37 21.12
C SER A 201 14.82 -1.79 21.63
N GLY A 202 15.42 -2.65 20.79
CA GLY A 202 15.76 -4.04 21.12
C GLY A 202 14.56 -4.97 21.24
N ARG A 203 13.41 -4.63 20.60
CA ARG A 203 12.14 -5.36 20.72
C ARG A 203 11.69 -6.04 19.42
N ARG A 204 12.58 -6.16 18.44
CA ARG A 204 12.32 -6.90 17.19
C ARG A 204 12.21 -8.42 17.42
N GLU A 205 12.94 -8.95 18.41
CA GLU A 205 13.03 -10.38 18.71
C GLU A 205 12.70 -10.67 20.19
N GLY A 206 12.40 -11.93 20.51
CA GLY A 206 12.05 -12.39 21.87
C GLY A 206 10.56 -12.29 22.23
N ASP A 207 10.24 -12.39 23.52
CA ASP A 207 8.85 -12.45 24.04
C ASP A 207 8.01 -11.19 23.79
N MET A 208 8.64 -10.09 23.33
CA MET A 208 7.99 -8.82 22.95
C MET A 208 8.06 -8.54 21.44
N GLN A 209 8.26 -9.58 20.62
CA GLN A 209 8.38 -9.47 19.17
C GLN A 209 7.20 -8.70 18.55
N VAL A 210 7.54 -7.61 17.86
CA VAL A 210 6.61 -6.85 17.02
C VAL A 210 6.63 -7.44 15.62
N GLY A 211 5.48 -7.92 15.15
CA GLY A 211 5.34 -8.55 13.84
C GLY A 211 5.20 -7.54 12.70
N ARG A 212 5.25 -8.03 11.46
CA ARG A 212 5.00 -7.21 10.25
C ARG A 212 3.65 -6.49 10.28
N SER A 213 2.60 -7.17 10.76
CA SER A 213 1.27 -6.55 10.90
C SER A 213 1.26 -5.40 11.90
N ASP A 214 2.00 -5.52 13.00
CA ASP A 214 2.10 -4.46 14.00
C ASP A 214 2.84 -3.25 13.45
N VAL A 215 3.96 -3.46 12.75
CA VAL A 215 4.69 -2.38 12.06
C VAL A 215 3.80 -1.69 11.02
N THR A 216 3.02 -2.46 10.27
CA THR A 216 2.07 -1.92 9.29
C THR A 216 1.00 -1.05 9.95
N ASN A 217 0.39 -1.54 11.03
CA ASN A 217 -0.62 -0.78 11.78
C ASN A 217 -0.04 0.50 12.39
N VAL A 218 1.16 0.42 12.95
CA VAL A 218 1.91 1.57 13.44
C VAL A 218 2.13 2.59 12.33
N ALA A 219 2.61 2.16 11.16
CA ALA A 219 2.85 3.06 10.03
C ALA A 219 1.56 3.75 9.55
N ILE A 220 0.43 3.03 9.54
CA ILE A 220 -0.90 3.59 9.21
C ILE A 220 -1.30 4.66 10.22
N GLU A 221 -1.22 4.36 11.52
CA GLU A 221 -1.56 5.30 12.58
C GLU A 221 -0.64 6.53 12.56
N SER A 222 0.67 6.32 12.37
CA SER A 222 1.67 7.38 12.27
C SER A 222 1.37 8.36 11.14
N GLU A 223 1.00 7.88 9.94
CA GLU A 223 0.72 8.77 8.81
C GLU A 223 -0.54 9.64 9.04
N ARG A 224 -1.51 9.12 9.79
CA ARG A 224 -2.69 9.89 10.23
C ARG A 224 -2.33 11.04 11.17
N LEU A 225 -1.30 10.89 12.00
CA LEU A 225 -0.79 11.97 12.87
C LEU A 225 -0.24 13.15 12.06
N VAL A 226 0.29 12.90 10.86
CA VAL A 226 0.80 13.94 9.95
C VAL A 226 -0.34 14.65 9.19
N GLY A 227 -1.57 14.17 9.35
CA GLY A 227 -2.80 14.81 8.87
C GLY A 227 -3.38 14.18 7.60
N VAL A 228 -2.87 13.05 7.13
CA VAL A 228 -3.38 12.33 5.95
C VAL A 228 -4.29 11.19 6.39
N ASN A 229 -5.55 11.16 5.93
CA ASN A 229 -6.47 10.04 6.18
C ASN A 229 -6.13 8.87 5.24
N SER A 230 -4.92 8.34 5.34
CA SER A 230 -4.49 7.19 4.57
C SER A 230 -5.26 5.93 5.00
N GLY A 231 -5.63 5.13 4.00
CA GLY A 231 -6.02 3.74 4.21
C GLY A 231 -4.83 2.89 4.65
N GLY A 232 -4.97 1.57 4.55
CA GLY A 232 -3.90 0.63 4.89
C GLY A 232 -3.09 0.11 3.69
N MET A 233 -3.46 0.51 2.47
CA MET A 233 -2.89 -0.07 1.24
C MET A 233 -1.38 0.16 1.14
N ASP A 234 -0.95 1.41 1.29
CA ASP A 234 0.40 1.84 0.99
C ASP A 234 1.44 1.18 1.89
N GLN A 235 1.17 1.17 3.20
CA GLN A 235 2.02 0.58 4.22
C GLN A 235 2.03 -0.94 4.10
N SER A 236 0.88 -1.55 3.81
CA SER A 236 0.78 -3.00 3.60
C SER A 236 1.58 -3.45 2.38
N ALA A 237 1.49 -2.72 1.26
CA ALA A 237 2.30 -2.97 0.08
C ALA A 237 3.79 -2.80 0.39
N SER A 238 4.16 -1.76 1.13
CA SER A 238 5.55 -1.53 1.54
C SER A 238 6.11 -2.67 2.40
N VAL A 239 5.31 -3.29 3.28
CA VAL A 239 5.79 -4.34 4.21
C VAL A 239 5.68 -5.76 3.66
N PHE A 240 4.60 -6.10 2.94
CA PHE A 240 4.27 -7.49 2.61
C PHE A 240 4.55 -7.90 1.17
N SER A 241 4.99 -6.99 0.31
CA SER A 241 5.30 -7.32 -1.08
C SER A 241 6.45 -8.31 -1.22
N ARG A 242 6.44 -9.03 -2.33
CA ARG A 242 7.44 -10.01 -2.72
C ARG A 242 7.79 -9.83 -4.19
N PRO A 243 9.01 -10.16 -4.61
CA PRO A 243 9.41 -10.07 -6.01
C PRO A 243 8.46 -10.85 -6.91
N MET A 244 8.09 -10.25 -8.05
CA MET A 244 7.19 -10.86 -9.04
C MET A 244 5.79 -11.26 -8.52
N HIS A 245 5.31 -10.64 -7.43
CA HIS A 245 3.96 -10.86 -6.91
C HIS A 245 3.19 -9.54 -6.76
N LEU A 246 1.91 -9.55 -7.10
CA LEU A 246 0.98 -8.52 -6.63
C LEU A 246 0.49 -8.88 -5.23
N LEU A 247 0.22 -7.87 -4.41
CA LEU A 247 -0.29 -8.05 -3.07
C LEU A 247 -1.80 -7.85 -3.07
N HIS A 248 -2.56 -8.93 -2.92
CA HIS A 248 -3.98 -8.83 -2.65
C HIS A 248 -4.21 -8.48 -1.18
N ILE A 249 -4.60 -7.23 -0.95
CA ILE A 249 -4.88 -6.71 0.39
C ILE A 249 -6.39 -6.77 0.60
N ALA A 250 -6.84 -7.65 1.49
CA ALA A 250 -8.21 -7.63 1.99
C ALA A 250 -8.28 -6.75 3.24
N LEU A 251 -9.03 -5.66 3.16
CA LEU A 251 -9.17 -4.70 4.24
C LEU A 251 -10.30 -5.10 5.19
N PRO A 252 -10.14 -4.86 6.51
CA PRO A 252 -11.22 -5.07 7.46
C PRO A 252 -12.42 -4.17 7.15
N THR A 253 -13.62 -4.68 7.41
CA THR A 253 -14.87 -3.97 7.13
C THR A 253 -15.30 -3.03 8.26
N SER A 254 -14.65 -3.06 9.43
CA SER A 254 -14.94 -2.12 10.53
C SER A 254 -13.79 -1.12 10.73
N HIS A 255 -14.13 0.18 10.73
CA HIS A 255 -13.26 1.25 11.24
C HIS A 255 -13.28 1.31 12.79
N SER A 256 -13.57 0.19 13.47
CA SER A 256 -13.50 0.14 14.93
C SER A 256 -12.04 0.27 15.34
N GLU A 257 -11.77 1.00 16.43
CA GLU A 257 -10.45 1.13 17.08
C GLU A 257 -9.83 -0.20 17.56
N PHE A 258 -10.37 -1.34 17.13
CA PHE A 258 -9.82 -2.67 17.25
C PHE A 258 -10.02 -3.41 15.91
N ILE A 259 -8.90 -3.83 15.31
CA ILE A 259 -8.72 -4.30 13.92
C ILE A 259 -9.21 -5.76 13.74
N PRO A 260 -10.16 -6.08 12.86
CA PRO A 260 -10.33 -7.45 12.37
C PRO A 260 -9.37 -7.73 11.20
N GLN A 261 -8.12 -8.06 11.52
CA GLN A 261 -7.02 -8.59 10.69
C GLN A 261 -6.92 -8.10 9.22
N LEU A 262 -5.98 -7.18 8.95
CA LEU A 262 -5.42 -6.97 7.61
C LEU A 262 -4.92 -8.32 7.06
N LYS A 263 -5.47 -8.77 5.92
CA LYS A 263 -5.00 -9.98 5.24
C LYS A 263 -4.29 -9.62 3.96
N ALA A 264 -2.99 -9.88 3.92
CA ALA A 264 -2.14 -9.61 2.77
C ALA A 264 -1.71 -10.95 2.13
N ARG A 265 -2.14 -11.19 0.90
CA ARG A 265 -1.79 -12.41 0.14
C ARG A 265 -1.01 -12.05 -1.12
N ALA A 266 0.21 -12.55 -1.23
CA ALA A 266 0.98 -12.46 -2.46
C ALA A 266 0.35 -13.35 -3.55
N ILE A 267 0.18 -12.80 -4.75
CA ILE A 267 -0.33 -13.47 -5.95
C ILE A 267 0.77 -13.36 -7.01
N PRO A 268 1.31 -14.48 -7.50
CA PRO A 268 2.39 -14.45 -8.47
C PRO A 268 1.92 -13.82 -9.78
N LEU A 269 2.81 -13.05 -10.42
CA LEU A 269 2.62 -12.64 -11.80
C LEU A 269 2.85 -13.83 -12.75
N PRO A 270 2.13 -13.87 -13.88
CA PRO A 270 2.34 -14.88 -14.91
C PRO A 270 3.71 -14.70 -15.57
N GLN A 271 4.33 -15.81 -15.99
CA GLN A 271 5.48 -15.78 -16.89
C GLN A 271 4.96 -15.72 -18.32
N THR A 272 5.45 -14.76 -19.11
CA THR A 272 5.06 -14.53 -20.50
C THR A 272 6.29 -14.53 -21.39
N ASP A 273 6.11 -14.84 -22.69
CA ASP A 273 7.15 -14.70 -23.71
C ASP A 273 6.62 -13.88 -24.90
N PRO A 274 7.05 -12.61 -25.09
CA PRO A 274 8.06 -11.92 -24.29
C PRO A 274 7.54 -11.55 -22.88
N ALA A 275 8.48 -11.37 -21.95
CA ALA A 275 8.18 -10.86 -20.62
C ALA A 275 7.55 -9.46 -20.67
N PHE A 276 6.92 -9.02 -19.59
CA PHE A 276 6.35 -7.69 -19.45
C PHE A 276 6.88 -6.97 -18.21
N SER A 277 6.75 -5.65 -18.23
CA SER A 277 7.09 -4.75 -17.14
C SER A 277 5.99 -3.73 -16.93
N PHE A 278 5.94 -3.16 -15.72
CA PHE A 278 5.15 -1.96 -15.49
C PHE A 278 6.03 -0.73 -15.72
N VAL A 279 5.55 0.24 -16.47
CA VAL A 279 6.23 1.53 -16.66
C VAL A 279 5.45 2.61 -15.93
N ILE A 280 6.12 3.31 -15.03
CA ILE A 280 5.56 4.42 -14.27
C ILE A 280 5.96 5.72 -14.98
N ALA A 281 4.99 6.61 -15.18
CA ALA A 281 5.22 7.95 -15.70
C ALA A 281 4.52 8.99 -14.80
N ASN A 282 5.32 9.83 -14.16
CA ASN A 282 4.89 10.91 -13.27
C ASN A 282 4.47 12.14 -14.09
N THR A 283 3.30 12.68 -13.81
CA THR A 283 2.79 13.93 -14.42
C THR A 283 3.60 15.16 -14.05
N LEU A 284 4.41 15.09 -12.98
CA LEU A 284 5.05 16.22 -12.30
C LEU A 284 4.04 17.26 -11.75
N VAL A 285 2.75 16.90 -11.73
CA VAL A 285 1.71 17.64 -11.02
C VAL A 285 1.56 17.03 -9.64
N THR A 286 1.98 17.77 -8.62
CA THR A 286 1.90 17.33 -7.23
C THR A 286 0.45 17.17 -6.79
N SER A 287 0.07 15.93 -6.47
CA SER A 287 -1.20 15.65 -5.80
C SER A 287 -1.11 16.07 -4.32
N ASN A 288 -1.37 17.36 -4.04
CA ASN A 288 -1.32 17.88 -2.67
C ASN A 288 -2.56 17.45 -1.88
N LYS A 289 -2.53 16.21 -1.40
CA LYS A 289 -3.63 15.55 -0.67
C LYS A 289 -4.14 16.34 0.54
N LYS A 290 -3.33 17.23 1.14
CA LYS A 290 -3.70 18.01 2.32
C LYS A 290 -4.46 19.28 1.95
N LEU A 291 -3.97 20.06 0.99
CA LEU A 291 -4.57 21.33 0.60
C LEU A 291 -5.86 21.15 -0.21
N THR A 292 -5.88 20.18 -1.13
CA THR A 292 -7.06 19.93 -1.99
C THR A 292 -8.03 18.94 -1.38
N ALA A 293 -7.74 18.41 -0.18
CA ALA A 293 -8.51 17.35 0.48
C ALA A 293 -10.02 17.63 0.49
N LYS A 294 -10.39 18.87 0.83
CA LYS A 294 -11.78 19.31 0.96
C LYS A 294 -12.58 19.28 -0.35
N PHE A 295 -11.90 19.39 -1.48
CA PHE A 295 -12.52 19.32 -2.81
C PHE A 295 -12.33 17.97 -3.50
N HIS A 296 -11.30 17.22 -3.10
CA HIS A 296 -10.88 15.96 -3.74
C HIS A 296 -11.08 14.78 -2.78
N TYR A 297 -10.01 14.34 -2.11
CA TYR A 297 -9.98 13.06 -1.38
C TYR A 297 -11.04 12.96 -0.26
N ASN A 298 -11.16 13.95 0.64
CA ASN A 298 -12.14 13.89 1.73
C ASN A 298 -13.57 14.01 1.21
N LEU A 299 -13.79 14.81 0.16
CA LEU A 299 -15.10 14.90 -0.49
C LEU A 299 -15.54 13.53 -1.02
N ARG A 300 -14.65 12.80 -1.70
CA ARG A 300 -14.93 11.44 -2.20
C ARG A 300 -15.27 10.45 -1.09
N VAL A 301 -14.58 10.53 0.05
CA VAL A 301 -14.89 9.71 1.23
C VAL A 301 -16.31 10.01 1.74
N VAL A 302 -16.68 11.29 1.85
CA VAL A 302 -18.04 11.69 2.26
C VAL A 302 -19.09 11.24 1.25
N GLU A 303 -18.87 11.42 -0.05
CA GLU A 303 -19.77 10.95 -1.11
C GLU A 303 -20.01 9.42 -1.02
N CYS A 304 -18.96 8.64 -0.71
CA CYS A 304 -19.10 7.20 -0.53
C CYS A 304 -19.85 6.83 0.76
N ARG A 305 -19.65 7.56 1.87
CA ARG A 305 -20.42 7.36 3.11
C ARG A 305 -21.90 7.64 2.92
N LEU A 306 -22.24 8.75 2.25
CA LEU A 306 -23.63 9.09 1.95
C LEU A 306 -24.29 8.02 1.06
N GLY A 307 -23.57 7.52 0.06
CA GLY A 307 -24.08 6.45 -0.79
C GLY A 307 -24.25 5.13 -0.07
N ALA A 308 -23.37 4.81 0.88
CA ALA A 308 -23.55 3.65 1.76
C ALA A 308 -24.82 3.79 2.62
N LEU A 309 -25.09 4.96 3.22
CA LEU A 309 -26.32 5.18 4.00
C LEU A 309 -27.58 5.06 3.15
N LEU A 310 -27.61 5.69 1.97
CA LEU A 310 -28.75 5.61 1.05
C LEU A 310 -28.99 4.16 0.57
N LEU A 311 -27.92 3.44 0.27
CA LEU A 311 -27.99 2.04 -0.12
C LEU A 311 -28.48 1.15 1.04
N ALA A 312 -27.98 1.37 2.27
CA ALA A 312 -28.43 0.64 3.45
C ALA A 312 -29.93 0.81 3.67
N LYS A 313 -30.43 2.06 3.57
CA LYS A 313 -31.87 2.35 3.66
C LYS A 313 -32.67 1.64 2.56
N PHE A 314 -32.19 1.68 1.32
CA PHE A 314 -32.85 0.99 0.20
C PHE A 314 -32.90 -0.54 0.37
N LEU A 315 -31.88 -1.12 1.00
CA LEU A 315 -31.80 -2.55 1.30
C LEU A 315 -32.49 -2.94 2.61
N ASP A 316 -33.14 -1.99 3.29
CA ASP A 316 -33.78 -2.20 4.60
C ASP A 316 -32.79 -2.74 5.66
N LEU A 317 -31.53 -2.26 5.60
CA LEU A 317 -30.49 -2.56 6.58
C LEU A 317 -30.46 -1.45 7.64
N HIS A 318 -30.75 -1.80 8.89
CA HIS A 318 -30.77 -0.85 9.99
C HIS A 318 -29.36 -0.36 10.34
N VAL A 319 -29.05 0.91 10.07
CA VAL A 319 -27.75 1.52 10.37
C VAL A 319 -27.98 2.73 11.27
N ASP A 320 -27.32 2.74 12.43
CA ASP A 320 -27.18 3.93 13.25
C ASP A 320 -26.02 4.80 12.72
N TYR A 321 -26.37 5.83 11.95
CA TYR A 321 -25.43 6.79 11.36
C TYR A 321 -24.78 7.74 12.39
N GLN A 322 -25.21 7.73 13.65
CA GLN A 322 -24.58 8.51 14.72
C GLN A 322 -23.44 7.74 15.39
N THR A 323 -23.37 6.43 15.18
CA THR A 323 -22.33 5.58 15.76
C THR A 323 -21.17 5.35 14.80
N ARG A 324 -19.98 5.28 15.38
CA ARG A 324 -18.74 4.90 14.69
C ARG A 324 -18.43 3.44 15.03
N PRO A 325 -17.94 2.63 14.08
CA PRO A 325 -17.60 3.00 12.70
C PRO A 325 -18.80 3.12 11.75
N PHE A 326 -18.71 4.04 10.78
CA PHE A 326 -19.69 4.13 9.68
C PHE A 326 -19.67 2.86 8.82
N PRO A 327 -20.83 2.42 8.29
CA PRO A 327 -20.85 1.32 7.34
C PRO A 327 -20.12 1.72 6.05
N SER A 328 -19.31 0.81 5.53
CA SER A 328 -18.73 0.90 4.20
C SER A 328 -19.59 0.14 3.19
N TYR A 329 -19.41 0.38 1.89
CA TYR A 329 -20.09 -0.42 0.87
C TYR A 329 -19.87 -1.92 1.07
N LYS A 330 -18.64 -2.34 1.41
CA LYS A 330 -18.34 -3.75 1.69
C LYS A 330 -19.13 -4.31 2.88
N THR A 331 -19.31 -3.54 3.97
CA THR A 331 -20.15 -3.99 5.10
C THR A 331 -21.58 -4.28 4.68
N LEU A 332 -22.12 -3.48 3.76
CA LEU A 332 -23.48 -3.67 3.25
C LEU A 332 -23.59 -4.88 2.35
N VAL A 333 -22.58 -5.13 1.50
CA VAL A 333 -22.49 -6.39 0.73
C VAL A 333 -22.49 -7.57 1.68
N ASP A 334 -21.63 -7.57 2.70
CA ASP A 334 -21.54 -8.68 3.65
C ASP A 334 -22.85 -8.93 4.40
N ALA A 335 -23.51 -7.86 4.86
CA ALA A 335 -24.80 -7.94 5.52
C ALA A 335 -25.90 -8.48 4.59
N TYR A 336 -25.97 -7.97 3.36
CA TYR A 336 -27.02 -8.31 2.40
C TYR A 336 -26.91 -9.77 1.89
N PHE A 337 -25.70 -10.26 1.63
CA PHE A 337 -25.47 -11.65 1.20
C PHE A 337 -25.40 -12.66 2.36
N GLY A 338 -25.47 -12.19 3.61
CA GLY A 338 -25.44 -13.05 4.79
C GLY A 338 -24.05 -13.65 5.07
N HIS A 339 -22.99 -13.01 4.57
CA HIS A 339 -21.63 -13.32 4.98
C HIS A 339 -21.49 -13.05 6.48
N LYS A 340 -20.70 -13.86 7.18
CA LYS A 340 -20.35 -13.58 8.58
C LYS A 340 -19.42 -12.35 8.62
N GLY A 341 -20.00 -11.15 8.67
CA GLY A 341 -19.27 -9.92 9.03
C GLY A 341 -18.85 -9.93 10.51
N PRO A 342 -17.87 -9.12 10.92
CA PRO A 342 -17.44 -9.05 12.31
C PRO A 342 -18.58 -8.48 13.16
N THR A 343 -19.03 -9.25 14.14
CA THR A 343 -19.76 -8.73 15.31
C THR A 343 -18.81 -7.84 16.08
N HIS A 344 -19.10 -6.56 16.35
CA HIS A 344 -18.82 -5.89 17.64
C HIS A 344 -19.36 -4.44 17.69
N GLY A 345 -20.19 -4.19 18.71
CA GLY A 345 -20.23 -2.96 19.51
C GLY A 345 -19.97 -3.34 20.99
N PRO A 346 -19.74 -2.39 21.92
CA PRO A 346 -19.23 -2.70 23.26
C PRO A 346 -20.19 -3.55 24.09
N ILE A 347 -19.65 -4.60 24.70
CA ILE A 347 -20.31 -5.32 25.79
C ILE A 347 -20.32 -4.40 27.02
N ARG A 348 -21.45 -3.73 27.28
CA ARG A 348 -21.77 -3.25 28.62
C ARG A 348 -22.59 -4.31 29.34
N SER A 349 -22.19 -4.60 30.57
CA SER A 349 -22.73 -5.63 31.45
C SER A 349 -24.24 -5.48 31.69
N ASN A 350 -24.94 -6.61 31.63
CA ASN A 350 -26.28 -6.91 32.13
C ASN A 350 -27.41 -5.93 31.77
N SER A 351 -28.38 -6.48 31.02
CA SER A 351 -29.74 -5.98 30.73
C SER A 351 -29.99 -5.22 29.42
N GLN A 352 -29.38 -5.64 28.30
CA GLN A 352 -30.01 -5.62 26.96
C GLN A 352 -29.09 -6.33 25.96
N ARG A 353 -29.60 -7.34 25.23
CA ARG A 353 -28.83 -8.05 24.20
C ARG A 353 -28.64 -7.10 23.00
N PRO A 354 -27.44 -6.99 22.41
CA PRO A 354 -27.25 -6.20 21.19
C PRO A 354 -28.05 -6.81 20.04
N GLU A 355 -28.81 -5.96 19.33
CA GLU A 355 -29.53 -6.37 18.13
C GLU A 355 -28.55 -6.74 17.03
N ARG A 356 -28.71 -7.96 16.56
CA ARG A 356 -28.05 -8.52 15.39
C ARG A 356 -28.64 -7.77 14.20
N LEU A 357 -27.82 -7.28 13.26
CA LEU A 357 -28.27 -6.85 11.92
C LEU A 357 -28.92 -8.07 11.25
N VAL A 358 -30.20 -8.28 11.52
CA VAL A 358 -31.04 -9.34 11.01
C VAL A 358 -32.29 -8.63 10.53
N PRO A 359 -32.81 -8.97 9.34
CA PRO A 359 -34.11 -8.48 8.90
C PRO A 359 -35.13 -8.74 10.01
N ASP A 360 -35.86 -7.70 10.42
CA ASP A 360 -36.84 -7.82 11.49
C ASP A 360 -37.93 -8.79 11.03
N ALA A 361 -38.00 -9.97 11.67
CA ALA A 361 -38.90 -11.04 11.25
C ALA A 361 -40.38 -10.72 11.52
N ALA A 362 -40.67 -9.64 12.26
CA ALA A 362 -42.01 -9.33 12.74
C ALA A 362 -42.77 -8.26 11.92
N THR A 363 -42.13 -7.56 10.99
CA THR A 363 -42.79 -6.57 10.12
C THR A 363 -42.31 -6.70 8.69
N VAL A 364 -42.56 -7.85 8.07
CA VAL A 364 -42.39 -8.05 6.63
C VAL A 364 -43.71 -7.71 5.93
N PRO A 365 -43.97 -6.45 5.50
CA PRO A 365 -44.78 -6.29 4.30
C PRO A 365 -43.99 -6.97 3.18
N ALA A 366 -44.62 -7.92 2.50
CA ALA A 366 -44.02 -8.82 1.52
C ALA A 366 -42.88 -8.14 0.74
N LEU A 367 -41.64 -8.56 1.04
CA LEU A 367 -40.50 -8.38 0.14
C LEU A 367 -41.00 -8.75 -1.27
N PRO A 368 -40.79 -7.91 -2.31
CA PRO A 368 -41.08 -8.33 -3.67
C PRO A 368 -40.41 -9.69 -3.89
N SER A 369 -41.19 -10.68 -4.34
CA SER A 369 -41.03 -12.12 -4.13
C SER A 369 -39.76 -12.79 -4.71
N SER A 370 -38.75 -12.03 -5.11
CA SER A 370 -37.36 -12.52 -5.25
C SER A 370 -36.37 -11.35 -5.31
N ARG A 371 -35.71 -11.02 -4.20
CA ARG A 371 -34.50 -10.16 -4.16
C ARG A 371 -33.48 -10.62 -3.13
N LEU A 372 -33.48 -11.89 -2.71
CA LEU A 372 -32.34 -12.43 -1.97
C LEU A 372 -31.56 -13.33 -2.93
N PRO A 373 -30.31 -12.96 -3.28
CA PRO A 373 -29.47 -13.77 -4.14
C PRO A 373 -29.11 -15.12 -3.48
N PRO A 374 -28.56 -16.08 -4.24
CA PRO A 374 -28.17 -17.38 -3.70
C PRO A 374 -27.15 -17.20 -2.57
N ARG A 375 -27.30 -17.96 -1.46
CA ARG A 375 -26.36 -17.95 -0.32
C ARG A 375 -24.89 -18.28 -0.67
N ASN A 376 -24.64 -18.77 -1.88
CA ASN A 376 -23.33 -19.21 -2.37
C ASN A 376 -22.90 -18.47 -3.65
N ALA A 377 -23.38 -17.24 -3.87
CA ALA A 377 -22.93 -16.42 -4.99
C ALA A 377 -21.40 -16.17 -4.91
N GLY A 378 -20.70 -16.28 -6.03
CA GLY A 378 -19.29 -15.88 -6.10
C GLY A 378 -19.13 -14.35 -6.06
N GLY A 379 -17.98 -13.84 -5.62
CA GLY A 379 -17.75 -12.41 -5.41
C GLY A 379 -18.08 -11.52 -6.62
N ALA A 380 -17.77 -11.96 -7.85
CA ALA A 380 -18.16 -11.25 -9.07
C ALA A 380 -19.69 -11.12 -9.24
N HIS A 381 -20.45 -12.17 -8.91
CA HIS A 381 -21.91 -12.13 -8.97
C HIS A 381 -22.47 -11.15 -7.95
N GLU A 382 -21.89 -11.14 -6.74
CA GLU A 382 -22.30 -10.22 -5.68
C GLU A 382 -22.10 -8.77 -6.11
N LEU A 383 -20.91 -8.43 -6.61
CA LEU A 383 -20.59 -7.08 -7.08
C LEU A 383 -21.47 -6.64 -8.25
N ARG A 384 -21.71 -7.51 -9.24
CA ARG A 384 -22.63 -7.21 -10.36
C ARG A 384 -24.08 -7.00 -9.88
N THR A 385 -24.52 -7.77 -8.89
CA THR A 385 -25.84 -7.60 -8.27
C THR A 385 -25.93 -6.24 -7.58
N MET A 386 -24.90 -5.87 -6.80
CA MET A 386 -24.83 -4.58 -6.12
C MET A 386 -24.81 -3.40 -7.09
N MET A 387 -24.12 -3.50 -8.23
CA MET A 387 -24.17 -2.47 -9.28
C MET A 387 -25.61 -2.24 -9.80
N GLY A 388 -26.37 -3.32 -10.00
CA GLY A 388 -27.79 -3.23 -10.38
C GLY A 388 -28.66 -2.57 -9.31
N LEU A 389 -28.40 -2.87 -8.03
CA LEU A 389 -29.12 -2.29 -6.88
C LEU A 389 -28.76 -0.81 -6.68
N VAL A 390 -27.50 -0.43 -6.87
CA VAL A 390 -27.01 0.96 -6.80
C VAL A 390 -27.72 1.85 -7.82
N GLY A 391 -27.93 1.35 -9.04
CA GLY A 391 -28.71 2.06 -10.05
C GLY A 391 -30.14 2.34 -9.61
N GLN A 392 -30.77 1.42 -8.88
CA GLN A 392 -32.13 1.61 -8.35
C GLN A 392 -32.15 2.51 -7.12
N ALA A 393 -31.22 2.32 -6.18
CA ALA A 393 -31.19 3.03 -4.90
C ALA A 393 -30.84 4.52 -5.05
N LEU A 394 -29.87 4.82 -5.93
CA LEU A 394 -29.29 6.17 -6.03
C LEU A 394 -29.84 6.97 -7.23
N GLY A 395 -30.73 6.37 -8.03
CA GLY A 395 -31.45 7.00 -9.12
C GLY A 395 -30.93 6.66 -10.53
N GLY A 396 -29.71 6.14 -10.66
CA GLY A 396 -29.20 5.64 -11.94
C GLY A 396 -28.74 6.75 -12.90
N PRO A 397 -28.64 6.45 -14.22
CA PRO A 397 -28.35 7.44 -15.25
C PRO A 397 -29.29 8.64 -15.17
N GLY A 398 -28.74 9.86 -15.23
CA GLY A 398 -29.47 11.12 -14.96
C GLY A 398 -29.17 11.74 -13.59
N MET A 399 -28.44 11.04 -12.70
CA MET A 399 -28.00 11.54 -11.40
C MET A 399 -26.51 11.95 -11.37
N GLU A 400 -25.91 12.21 -12.54
CA GLU A 400 -24.50 12.61 -12.69
C GLU A 400 -24.18 13.95 -12.00
N ASP A 401 -25.16 14.86 -11.93
CA ASP A 401 -25.01 16.17 -11.30
C ASP A 401 -25.03 16.11 -9.76
N GLY A 402 -25.40 14.96 -9.19
CA GLY A 402 -25.41 14.73 -7.76
C GLY A 402 -26.58 15.36 -6.99
N MET A 403 -26.56 15.19 -5.67
CA MET A 403 -27.62 15.58 -4.73
C MET A 403 -27.12 16.62 -3.73
N THR A 404 -27.99 17.54 -3.30
CA THR A 404 -27.68 18.45 -2.18
C THR A 404 -27.86 17.74 -0.84
N TRP A 405 -27.36 18.35 0.25
CA TRP A 405 -27.59 17.85 1.61
C TRP A 405 -29.07 17.62 1.91
N GLU A 406 -29.93 18.55 1.53
CA GLU A 406 -31.38 18.49 1.75
C GLU A 406 -31.99 17.28 1.04
N GLN A 407 -31.59 17.04 -0.21
CA GLN A 407 -32.09 15.90 -0.99
C GLN A 407 -31.64 14.56 -0.40
N VAL A 408 -30.41 14.48 0.11
CA VAL A 408 -29.90 13.26 0.76
C VAL A 408 -30.61 13.03 2.10
N ALA A 409 -30.76 14.09 2.90
CA ALA A 409 -31.43 14.04 4.20
C ALA A 409 -32.92 13.69 4.07
N GLU A 410 -33.61 14.23 3.07
CA GLU A 410 -34.99 13.88 2.72
C GLU A 410 -35.10 12.39 2.40
N ARG A 411 -34.21 11.86 1.56
CA ARG A 411 -34.20 10.42 1.23
C ARG A 411 -33.88 9.55 2.43
N LEU A 412 -33.06 10.03 3.37
CA LEU A 412 -32.73 9.30 4.60
C LEU A 412 -33.78 9.49 5.71
N GLU A 413 -34.68 10.46 5.58
CA GLU A 413 -35.65 10.88 6.62
C GLU A 413 -34.96 11.36 7.91
N VAL A 414 -33.92 12.18 7.77
CA VAL A 414 -33.13 12.74 8.88
C VAL A 414 -32.99 14.25 8.76
N ASP A 415 -32.57 14.92 9.84
CA ASP A 415 -32.24 16.35 9.78
C ASP A 415 -30.93 16.58 8.98
N PRO A 416 -30.90 17.52 8.01
CA PRO A 416 -29.71 17.78 7.21
C PRO A 416 -28.47 18.20 8.01
N LYS A 417 -28.64 18.97 9.09
CA LYS A 417 -27.51 19.46 9.90
C LYS A 417 -26.92 18.35 10.77
N GLU A 418 -27.78 17.51 11.34
CA GLU A 418 -27.34 16.33 12.07
C GLU A 418 -26.64 15.32 11.15
N LEU A 419 -27.15 15.13 9.93
CA LEU A 419 -26.50 14.30 8.93
C LEU A 419 -25.11 14.83 8.57
N GLU A 420 -25.01 16.12 8.21
CA GLU A 420 -23.75 16.77 7.87
C GLU A 420 -22.73 16.57 8.98
N LYS A 421 -23.08 16.97 10.22
CA LYS A 421 -22.23 16.81 11.40
C LYS A 421 -21.79 15.36 11.64
N ALA A 422 -22.67 14.39 11.37
CA ALA A 422 -22.36 12.98 11.58
C ALA A 422 -21.34 12.45 10.56
N VAL A 423 -21.46 12.82 9.28
CA VAL A 423 -20.64 12.23 8.21
C VAL A 423 -19.36 13.03 7.89
N THR A 424 -19.30 14.32 8.23
CA THR A 424 -18.13 15.17 7.99
C THR A 424 -17.22 15.19 9.21
N ASP A 425 -16.11 14.45 9.16
CA ASP A 425 -15.04 14.54 10.17
C ASP A 425 -14.13 15.75 9.94
N ARG A 426 -14.19 16.33 8.75
CA ARG A 426 -13.34 17.43 8.25
C ARG A 426 -14.13 18.26 7.24
N GLU A 427 -13.64 19.46 6.96
CA GLU A 427 -14.19 20.35 5.95
C GLU A 427 -14.23 19.68 4.57
N VAL A 428 -15.39 19.76 3.91
CA VAL A 428 -15.62 19.33 2.53
C VAL A 428 -16.41 20.39 1.78
N GLU A 429 -16.06 20.61 0.52
CA GLU A 429 -16.67 21.62 -0.34
C GLU A 429 -17.06 20.98 -1.67
N PRO A 430 -18.28 20.42 -1.76
CA PRO A 430 -18.80 19.90 -3.02
C PRO A 430 -19.00 21.02 -4.05
N LYS A 431 -18.71 20.72 -5.32
CA LYS A 431 -18.98 21.65 -6.42
C LYS A 431 -20.49 21.94 -6.49
N ASP A 432 -20.85 23.23 -6.53
CA ASP A 432 -22.23 23.70 -6.57
C ASP A 432 -23.12 23.15 -5.43
N GLY A 433 -22.52 22.76 -4.29
CA GLY A 433 -23.26 22.19 -3.16
C GLY A 433 -23.75 20.76 -3.38
N ARG A 434 -23.26 20.05 -4.42
CA ARG A 434 -23.79 18.74 -4.84
C ARG A 434 -22.79 17.60 -4.69
N PHE A 435 -23.26 16.50 -4.13
CA PHE A 435 -22.54 15.24 -3.95
C PHE A 435 -22.90 14.25 -5.07
N LYS A 436 -21.92 13.81 -5.86
CA LYS A 436 -22.12 12.92 -7.02
C LYS A 436 -22.18 11.44 -6.61
N ILE A 437 -23.02 11.16 -5.63
CA ILE A 437 -23.09 9.88 -4.89
C ILE A 437 -23.22 8.67 -5.82
N TRP A 438 -24.11 8.73 -6.82
CA TRP A 438 -24.35 7.60 -7.73
C TRP A 438 -23.10 7.22 -8.54
N THR A 439 -22.42 8.21 -9.13
CA THR A 439 -21.20 7.96 -9.91
C THR A 439 -20.07 7.39 -9.04
N ARG A 440 -19.96 7.85 -7.78
CA ARG A 440 -18.96 7.32 -6.83
C ARG A 440 -19.26 5.88 -6.44
N ALA A 441 -20.53 5.55 -6.19
CA ALA A 441 -20.94 4.18 -5.94
C ALA A 441 -20.66 3.28 -7.15
N ARG A 442 -21.02 3.73 -8.37
CA ARG A 442 -20.75 3.01 -9.63
C ARG A 442 -19.26 2.71 -9.79
N HIS A 443 -18.41 3.71 -9.58
CA HIS A 443 -16.96 3.53 -9.59
C HIS A 443 -16.54 2.45 -8.59
N VAL A 444 -16.92 2.60 -7.32
CA VAL A 444 -16.44 1.70 -6.25
C VAL A 444 -16.81 0.24 -6.53
N PHE A 445 -18.06 -0.04 -6.91
CA PHE A 445 -18.46 -1.43 -7.19
C PHE A 445 -17.86 -1.98 -8.48
N SER A 446 -17.76 -1.17 -9.54
CA SER A 446 -17.12 -1.61 -10.79
C SER A 446 -15.61 -1.82 -10.64
N GLU A 447 -14.94 -0.99 -9.86
CA GLU A 447 -13.52 -1.10 -9.59
C GLU A 447 -13.21 -2.30 -8.70
N ALA A 448 -14.04 -2.55 -7.68
CA ALA A 448 -13.95 -3.78 -6.88
C ALA A 448 -14.16 -5.04 -7.72
N LEU A 449 -15.05 -4.98 -8.72
CA LEU A 449 -15.26 -6.08 -9.67
C LEU A 449 -14.02 -6.31 -10.52
N ARG A 450 -13.42 -5.24 -11.05
CA ARG A 450 -12.18 -5.32 -11.83
C ARG A 450 -11.03 -5.89 -11.01
N VAL A 451 -10.87 -5.53 -9.73
CA VAL A 451 -9.87 -6.16 -8.84
C VAL A 451 -10.11 -7.67 -8.72
N TYR A 452 -11.36 -8.08 -8.55
CA TYR A 452 -11.73 -9.48 -8.46
C TYR A 452 -11.40 -10.23 -9.76
N GLU A 453 -11.80 -9.69 -10.91
CA GLU A 453 -11.55 -10.27 -12.24
C GLU A 453 -10.05 -10.35 -12.55
N PHE A 454 -9.29 -9.30 -12.25
CA PHE A 454 -7.84 -9.28 -12.41
C PHE A 454 -7.16 -10.35 -11.55
N LYS A 455 -7.59 -10.49 -10.29
CA LYS A 455 -7.09 -11.52 -9.38
C LYS A 455 -7.39 -12.93 -9.89
N GLU A 456 -8.62 -13.19 -10.34
CA GLU A 456 -9.01 -14.51 -10.85
C GLU A 456 -8.19 -14.86 -12.09
N LEU A 457 -7.96 -13.88 -12.97
CA LEU A 457 -7.11 -14.02 -14.14
C LEU A 457 -5.67 -14.46 -13.78
N LEU A 458 -5.06 -13.82 -12.77
CA LEU A 458 -3.75 -14.21 -12.26
C LEU A 458 -3.75 -15.61 -11.63
N CYS A 459 -4.74 -15.90 -10.78
CA CYS A 459 -4.84 -17.18 -10.08
C CYS A 459 -5.04 -18.36 -11.05
N ASN A 460 -5.89 -18.19 -12.07
CA ASN A 460 -6.19 -19.22 -13.06
C ASN A 460 -4.97 -19.50 -13.95
N THR A 461 -4.21 -18.47 -14.31
CA THR A 461 -2.97 -18.65 -15.06
C THR A 461 -1.94 -19.41 -14.24
N ALA A 462 -1.72 -19.02 -12.99
CA ALA A 462 -0.78 -19.71 -12.09
C ALA A 462 -1.12 -21.19 -11.89
N ALA A 463 -2.41 -21.53 -11.75
CA ALA A 463 -2.88 -22.91 -11.64
C ALA A 463 -2.69 -23.73 -12.93
N THR A 464 -2.83 -23.09 -14.10
CA THR A 464 -2.64 -23.73 -15.40
C THR A 464 -1.17 -24.03 -15.66
N SER A 465 -0.26 -23.11 -15.30
CA SER A 465 1.20 -23.32 -15.37
C SER A 465 1.68 -24.45 -14.46
N GLN A 466 1.04 -24.67 -13.30
CA GLN A 466 1.36 -25.78 -12.40
C GLN A 466 0.88 -27.16 -12.89
N ARG A 467 -0.16 -27.23 -13.74
CA ARG A 467 -0.66 -28.49 -14.32
C ARG A 467 0.13 -28.95 -15.54
N ALA A 468 0.94 -28.08 -16.14
CA ALA A 468 1.66 -28.35 -17.37
C ALA A 468 3.09 -28.88 -17.14
N THR A 469 3.25 -30.10 -16.57
CA THR A 469 4.47 -30.95 -16.69
C THR A 469 4.14 -32.44 -16.42
N PRO A 470 4.85 -33.44 -17.00
CA PRO A 470 4.94 -33.74 -18.43
C PRO A 470 4.41 -35.17 -18.71
N ASP A 471 3.19 -35.31 -19.21
CA ASP A 471 2.75 -36.54 -19.89
C ASP A 471 2.93 -36.35 -21.40
N ALA A 472 4.12 -36.69 -21.91
CA ALA A 472 4.42 -37.20 -23.25
C ALA A 472 5.88 -36.89 -23.64
N VAL A 473 6.80 -37.79 -23.30
CA VAL A 473 8.06 -37.93 -24.04
C VAL A 473 8.00 -39.28 -24.76
N PRO A 474 7.99 -39.33 -26.11
CA PRO A 474 8.19 -40.58 -26.82
C PRO A 474 9.65 -41.00 -26.72
N GLU A 475 9.87 -42.27 -26.38
CA GLU A 475 11.19 -42.90 -26.25
C GLU A 475 12.08 -42.66 -27.48
N SER A 476 13.27 -42.07 -27.28
CA SER A 476 14.40 -42.34 -28.18
C SER A 476 15.76 -42.30 -27.45
N LYS A 477 16.31 -43.52 -27.30
CA LYS A 477 17.71 -43.98 -27.29
C LYS A 477 18.88 -43.03 -26.95
N GLY A 478 19.57 -43.38 -25.85
CA GLY A 478 21.03 -43.43 -25.60
C GLY A 478 21.89 -42.20 -25.96
N THR A 479 22.79 -41.67 -25.13
CA THR A 479 23.94 -42.26 -24.39
C THR A 479 24.79 -41.06 -23.85
N PRO A 480 25.92 -41.22 -23.14
CA PRO A 480 26.18 -41.80 -21.82
C PRO A 480 26.58 -40.75 -20.75
N ILE A 481 26.52 -41.22 -19.50
CA ILE A 481 26.99 -40.61 -18.26
C ILE A 481 28.52 -40.47 -18.26
N LEU A 482 29.03 -39.33 -17.78
CA LEU A 482 30.42 -39.16 -17.36
C LEU A 482 30.41 -38.87 -15.85
N GLU A 483 30.75 -39.90 -15.07
CA GLU A 483 31.04 -39.81 -13.65
C GLU A 483 32.42 -39.16 -13.45
N THR A 484 32.48 -38.16 -12.56
CA THR A 484 33.70 -37.91 -11.77
C THR A 484 33.31 -37.61 -10.34
N SER A 485 33.65 -38.56 -9.47
CA SER A 485 33.62 -38.48 -8.01
C SER A 485 34.75 -37.60 -7.47
N SER A 486 34.46 -36.72 -6.51
CA SER A 486 35.38 -36.45 -5.40
C SER A 486 34.64 -35.92 -4.18
N THR A 487 34.93 -36.59 -3.08
CA THR A 487 34.40 -36.54 -1.72
C THR A 487 34.68 -35.24 -0.96
N GLY A 488 33.69 -34.74 -0.24
CA GLY A 488 33.83 -33.71 0.80
C GLY A 488 32.50 -33.49 1.53
N SER A 489 32.36 -34.10 2.70
CA SER A 489 31.16 -34.05 3.54
C SER A 489 30.95 -32.65 4.14
N LEU A 490 29.84 -32.00 3.82
CA LEU A 490 29.31 -30.82 4.53
C LEU A 490 28.32 -31.29 5.63
N PRO A 491 28.27 -30.65 6.80
CA PRO A 491 27.34 -31.01 7.87
C PRO A 491 25.89 -30.62 7.55
N ASP A 492 24.95 -31.44 8.01
CA ASP A 492 23.50 -31.28 7.89
C ASP A 492 23.03 -29.89 8.40
N LEU A 493 22.65 -29.01 7.48
CA LEU A 493 21.79 -27.87 7.78
C LEU A 493 20.34 -28.36 7.87
N PRO A 494 19.54 -27.92 8.87
CA PRO A 494 18.12 -28.24 8.90
C PRO A 494 17.46 -27.63 7.65
N SER A 495 16.91 -28.51 6.82
CA SER A 495 16.14 -28.16 5.63
C SER A 495 15.11 -27.09 5.95
N ALA A 496 15.23 -25.92 5.32
CA ALA A 496 14.17 -24.93 5.29
C ALA A 496 12.89 -25.59 4.75
N PRO A 497 11.69 -25.23 5.27
CA PRO A 497 10.44 -25.76 4.72
C PRO A 497 10.36 -25.42 3.23
N LEU A 498 10.26 -26.45 2.40
CA LEU A 498 10.04 -26.35 0.95
C LEU A 498 8.85 -25.43 0.67
N ASP A 499 9.10 -24.36 -0.08
CA ASP A 499 8.07 -23.48 -0.60
C ASP A 499 7.29 -24.24 -1.70
N PRO A 500 5.97 -24.48 -1.55
CA PRO A 500 5.17 -25.13 -2.58
C PRO A 500 5.03 -24.29 -3.87
N TYR A 501 5.63 -23.10 -3.94
CA TYR A 501 5.65 -22.20 -5.10
C TYR A 501 7.04 -21.92 -5.67
N ALA A 502 8.09 -22.62 -5.23
CA ALA A 502 9.41 -22.53 -5.86
C ALA A 502 9.35 -23.10 -7.29
N THR A 503 9.24 -22.23 -8.29
CA THR A 503 9.17 -22.64 -9.69
C THR A 503 10.57 -22.84 -10.26
N SER A 504 10.93 -24.12 -10.38
CA SER A 504 11.98 -24.58 -11.31
C SER A 504 11.60 -24.18 -12.74
N SER A 505 12.60 -23.80 -13.55
CA SER A 505 12.42 -23.33 -14.93
C SER A 505 11.63 -24.33 -15.77
N LEU A 506 10.48 -23.91 -16.31
CA LEU A 506 9.66 -24.76 -17.18
C LEU A 506 9.25 -23.97 -18.42
N ALA A 507 9.51 -24.57 -19.58
CA ALA A 507 9.39 -23.97 -20.90
C ALA A 507 7.92 -23.83 -21.34
N VAL A 508 7.63 -22.74 -22.07
CA VAL A 508 6.32 -22.42 -22.66
C VAL A 508 6.15 -23.12 -24.03
N PRO A 509 5.01 -23.79 -24.32
CA PRO A 509 4.72 -24.38 -25.64
C PRO A 509 4.47 -23.33 -26.74
N LYS A 510 4.74 -23.70 -27.99
CA LYS A 510 5.04 -22.76 -29.09
C LYS A 510 3.90 -22.34 -30.04
N ASP A 511 2.67 -22.83 -29.90
CA ASP A 511 1.70 -22.73 -31.02
C ASP A 511 0.34 -22.03 -30.76
N ASP A 512 0.12 -21.44 -29.57
CA ASP A 512 -0.94 -20.45 -29.33
C ASP A 512 -0.47 -19.67 -28.08
N ASP A 513 0.15 -18.49 -28.21
CA ASP A 513 0.76 -17.81 -27.06
C ASP A 513 -0.34 -17.33 -26.07
N PRO A 514 -0.59 -18.05 -24.97
CA PRO A 514 -1.63 -17.69 -24.01
C PRO A 514 -1.25 -16.39 -23.27
N SER A 515 0.02 -15.97 -23.38
CA SER A 515 0.53 -14.75 -22.78
C SER A 515 -0.07 -13.51 -23.43
N LYS A 516 -0.30 -13.52 -24.75
CA LYS A 516 -0.84 -12.35 -25.45
C LYS A 516 -2.28 -12.05 -25.02
N GLU A 517 -3.16 -13.05 -25.03
CA GLU A 517 -4.54 -12.88 -24.61
C GLU A 517 -4.63 -12.47 -23.14
N LEU A 518 -3.81 -13.07 -22.28
CA LEU A 518 -3.71 -12.73 -20.86
C LEU A 518 -3.32 -11.26 -20.66
N LEU A 519 -2.28 -10.78 -21.35
CA LEU A 519 -1.83 -9.39 -21.26
C LEU A 519 -2.89 -8.42 -21.79
N GLU A 520 -3.59 -8.77 -22.87
CA GLU A 520 -4.71 -7.98 -23.40
C GLU A 520 -5.86 -7.89 -22.38
N GLN A 521 -6.23 -8.99 -21.73
CA GLN A 521 -7.26 -8.99 -20.68
C GLN A 521 -6.84 -8.14 -19.47
N MET A 522 -5.59 -8.26 -19.01
CA MET A 522 -5.04 -7.41 -17.95
C MET A 522 -5.06 -5.93 -18.34
N GLY A 523 -4.60 -5.60 -19.55
CA GLY A 523 -4.56 -4.24 -20.05
C GLY A 523 -5.94 -3.60 -20.22
N ASN A 524 -6.94 -4.39 -20.68
CA ASN A 524 -8.32 -3.95 -20.79
C ASN A 524 -8.91 -3.56 -19.42
N LEU A 525 -8.70 -4.40 -18.40
CA LEU A 525 -9.12 -4.08 -17.02
C LEU A 525 -8.45 -2.79 -16.49
N MET A 526 -7.18 -2.58 -16.80
CA MET A 526 -6.49 -1.33 -16.45
C MET A 526 -7.09 -0.11 -17.18
N ASN A 527 -7.39 -0.24 -18.47
CA ASN A 527 -8.00 0.85 -19.27
C ASN A 527 -9.41 1.19 -18.79
N GLU A 528 -10.23 0.20 -18.45
CA GLU A 528 -11.56 0.40 -17.86
C GLU A 528 -11.48 1.08 -16.47
N SER A 529 -10.47 0.71 -15.66
CA SER A 529 -10.19 1.41 -14.40
C SER A 529 -9.83 2.87 -14.64
N MET A 530 -8.99 3.18 -15.64
CA MET A 530 -8.66 4.56 -16.03
C MET A 530 -9.90 5.35 -16.43
N GLU A 531 -10.75 4.78 -17.27
CA GLU A 531 -11.99 5.41 -17.71
C GLU A 531 -12.94 5.68 -16.54
N SER A 532 -13.09 4.73 -15.61
CA SER A 532 -13.91 4.93 -14.42
C SER A 532 -13.32 5.98 -13.47
N CYS A 533 -11.98 6.02 -13.30
CA CYS A 533 -11.31 7.09 -12.53
C CYS A 533 -11.54 8.48 -13.16
N GLN A 534 -11.53 8.56 -14.50
CA GLN A 534 -11.76 9.79 -15.25
C GLN A 534 -13.22 10.25 -15.17
N LYS A 535 -14.17 9.36 -15.50
CA LYS A 535 -15.58 9.71 -15.73
C LYS A 535 -16.46 9.53 -14.50
N ASP A 536 -16.27 8.45 -13.74
CA ASP A 536 -17.15 8.10 -12.62
C ASP A 536 -16.65 8.70 -11.31
N TYR A 537 -15.34 8.67 -11.09
CA TYR A 537 -14.74 9.17 -9.87
C TYR A 537 -14.22 10.60 -9.96
N GLU A 538 -13.96 11.08 -11.18
CA GLU A 538 -13.38 12.41 -11.42
C GLU A 538 -12.14 12.65 -10.57
N CYS A 539 -11.24 11.65 -10.54
CA CYS A 539 -9.92 11.73 -9.89
C CYS A 539 -8.76 11.74 -10.89
N SER A 540 -9.01 11.82 -12.19
CA SER A 540 -7.97 12.12 -13.19
C SER A 540 -7.68 13.62 -13.29
N CYS A 541 -6.75 14.00 -14.16
CA CYS A 541 -6.47 15.37 -14.60
C CYS A 541 -5.97 15.37 -16.06
N PRO A 542 -5.92 16.53 -16.73
CA PRO A 542 -5.49 16.59 -18.13
C PRO A 542 -4.12 15.94 -18.38
N GLU A 543 -3.19 16.07 -17.43
CA GLU A 543 -1.87 15.44 -17.47
C GLU A 543 -1.91 13.92 -17.43
N LEU A 544 -2.72 13.35 -16.53
CA LEU A 544 -2.89 11.90 -16.42
C LEU A 544 -3.55 11.34 -17.68
N ASP A 545 -4.56 12.04 -18.19
CA ASP A 545 -5.28 11.67 -19.41
C ASP A 545 -4.35 11.69 -20.64
N GLU A 546 -3.52 12.73 -20.75
CA GLU A 546 -2.51 12.88 -21.79
C GLU A 546 -1.45 11.77 -21.70
N LEU A 547 -0.86 11.54 -20.52
CA LEU A 547 0.12 10.46 -20.32
C LEU A 547 -0.48 9.10 -20.66
N ALA A 548 -1.69 8.79 -20.20
CA ALA A 548 -2.33 7.51 -20.49
C ALA A 548 -2.63 7.34 -21.99
N SER A 549 -2.97 8.42 -22.69
CA SER A 549 -3.15 8.41 -24.14
C SER A 549 -1.82 8.19 -24.88
N ILE A 550 -0.76 8.89 -24.48
CA ILE A 550 0.58 8.75 -25.08
C ILE A 550 1.12 7.34 -24.85
N ALA A 551 0.95 6.80 -23.64
CA ALA A 551 1.35 5.45 -23.31
C ALA A 551 0.68 4.42 -24.22
N ARG A 552 -0.66 4.44 -24.34
CA ARG A 552 -1.38 3.52 -25.21
C ARG A 552 -1.02 3.67 -26.68
N LYS A 553 -0.84 4.90 -27.14
CA LYS A 553 -0.41 5.18 -28.53
C LYS A 553 0.95 4.56 -28.84
N ASN A 554 1.85 4.48 -27.85
CA ASN A 554 3.22 4.02 -28.00
C ASN A 554 3.47 2.61 -27.43
N GLY A 555 2.44 1.75 -27.41
CA GLY A 555 2.61 0.32 -27.16
C GLY A 555 2.22 -0.18 -25.76
N ALA A 556 1.74 0.68 -24.85
CA ALA A 556 1.14 0.18 -23.60
C ALA A 556 -0.18 -0.56 -23.88
N ILE A 557 -0.28 -1.78 -23.35
CA ILE A 557 -1.47 -2.62 -23.46
C ILE A 557 -2.60 -2.08 -22.57
N GLY A 558 -2.24 -1.59 -21.38
CA GLY A 558 -3.13 -0.88 -20.48
C GLY A 558 -2.40 0.26 -19.79
N SER A 559 -3.07 1.40 -19.58
CA SER A 559 -2.50 2.53 -18.85
C SER A 559 -3.54 3.25 -18.02
N ARG A 560 -3.22 3.49 -16.75
CA ARG A 560 -4.12 4.11 -15.77
C ARG A 560 -3.40 4.98 -14.75
N VAL A 561 -4.14 5.86 -14.10
CA VAL A 561 -3.68 6.58 -12.89
C VAL A 561 -3.33 5.61 -11.76
N THR A 562 -2.30 5.92 -10.97
CA THR A 562 -1.98 5.22 -9.72
C THR A 562 -1.83 6.21 -8.56
N GLY A 563 -2.21 5.80 -7.37
CA GLY A 563 -2.30 6.67 -6.20
C GLY A 563 -3.61 7.46 -6.16
N ALA A 564 -3.60 8.60 -5.48
CA ALA A 564 -4.83 9.37 -5.24
C ALA A 564 -5.38 10.09 -6.48
N GLY A 565 -4.62 10.19 -7.57
CA GLY A 565 -5.00 11.00 -8.73
C GLY A 565 -4.92 12.52 -8.49
N TRP A 566 -5.59 13.28 -9.36
CA TRP A 566 -5.49 14.74 -9.49
C TRP A 566 -4.04 15.22 -9.65
N GLY A 567 -3.27 14.50 -10.45
CA GLY A 567 -1.82 14.56 -10.53
C GLY A 567 -1.20 13.21 -10.15
N GLY A 568 0.07 13.22 -9.74
CA GLY A 568 0.79 12.00 -9.42
C GLY A 568 1.25 11.25 -10.68
N ALA A 569 1.07 9.93 -10.75
CA ALA A 569 1.64 9.11 -11.80
C ALA A 569 0.60 8.21 -12.49
N THR A 570 0.99 7.73 -13.67
CA THR A 570 0.34 6.63 -14.37
C THR A 570 1.18 5.35 -14.24
N VAL A 571 0.52 4.21 -14.33
CA VAL A 571 1.14 2.89 -14.47
C VAL A 571 0.67 2.26 -15.77
N SER A 572 1.63 1.81 -16.58
CA SER A 572 1.43 1.24 -17.90
C SER A 572 1.94 -0.19 -17.98
N LEU A 573 1.15 -1.11 -18.54
CA LEU A 573 1.57 -2.48 -18.84
C LEU A 573 2.23 -2.51 -20.22
N VAL A 574 3.53 -2.83 -20.29
CA VAL A 574 4.34 -2.78 -21.52
C VAL A 574 5.12 -4.08 -21.65
N ARG A 575 5.26 -4.61 -22.88
CA ARG A 575 6.14 -5.76 -23.13
C ARG A 575 7.59 -5.33 -22.96
N GLU A 576 8.40 -6.15 -22.31
CA GLU A 576 9.77 -5.81 -21.94
C GLU A 576 10.67 -5.43 -23.13
N PRO A 577 10.57 -6.06 -24.31
CA PRO A 577 11.31 -5.63 -25.50
C PRO A 577 10.94 -4.21 -26.00
N ASP A 578 9.72 -3.75 -25.73
CA ASP A 578 9.21 -2.47 -26.20
C ASP A 578 9.50 -1.33 -25.20
N VAL A 579 9.96 -1.64 -23.98
CA VAL A 579 10.20 -0.65 -22.91
C VAL A 579 11.15 0.48 -23.32
N PRO A 580 12.30 0.24 -23.97
CA PRO A 580 13.20 1.32 -24.37
C PRO A 580 12.54 2.31 -25.33
N GLU A 581 11.85 1.80 -26.37
CA GLU A 581 11.15 2.64 -27.35
C GLU A 581 9.97 3.38 -26.70
N PHE A 582 9.25 2.71 -25.79
CA PHE A 582 8.17 3.32 -25.01
C PHE A 582 8.66 4.50 -24.17
N LEU A 583 9.76 4.34 -23.42
CA LEU A 583 10.32 5.40 -22.56
C LEU A 583 10.73 6.62 -23.39
N GLU A 584 11.41 6.40 -24.51
CA GLU A 584 11.82 7.48 -25.42
C GLU A 584 10.61 8.20 -26.01
N ALA A 585 9.56 7.48 -26.39
CA ALA A 585 8.34 8.09 -26.90
C ALA A 585 7.62 8.95 -25.85
N VAL A 586 7.51 8.48 -24.59
CA VAL A 586 6.91 9.27 -23.50
C VAL A 586 7.76 10.51 -23.19
N ARG A 587 9.09 10.38 -23.17
CA ARG A 587 10.04 11.49 -23.01
C ARG A 587 9.85 12.55 -24.10
N ALA A 588 9.80 12.13 -25.36
CA ALA A 588 9.64 13.04 -26.49
C ALA A 588 8.24 13.67 -26.58
N GLU A 589 7.17 12.90 -26.33
CA GLU A 589 5.81 13.35 -26.56
C GLU A 589 5.19 14.13 -25.40
N TYR A 590 5.60 13.84 -24.15
CA TYR A 590 5.07 14.49 -22.94
C TYR A 590 6.10 15.42 -22.29
N TYR A 591 7.22 14.87 -21.81
CA TYR A 591 8.16 15.61 -20.98
C TYR A 591 8.88 16.72 -21.76
N ALA A 592 9.42 16.42 -22.95
CA ALA A 592 10.11 17.42 -23.77
C ALA A 592 9.21 18.59 -24.20
N LYS A 593 7.88 18.38 -24.27
CA LYS A 593 6.91 19.43 -24.63
C LYS A 593 6.48 20.28 -23.45
N ARG A 594 6.25 19.67 -22.28
CA ARG A 594 5.75 20.37 -21.07
C ARG A 594 6.87 20.90 -20.18
N PHE A 595 8.00 20.21 -20.14
CA PHE A 595 9.09 20.43 -19.20
C PHE A 595 10.45 20.32 -19.94
N PRO A 596 10.76 21.25 -20.87
CA PRO A 596 11.94 21.17 -21.73
C PRO A 596 13.28 21.29 -20.97
N ASP A 597 13.24 21.81 -19.74
CA ASP A 597 14.43 22.08 -18.93
C ASP A 597 14.77 20.94 -17.95
N LEU A 598 14.04 19.81 -17.98
CA LEU A 598 14.35 18.67 -17.12
C LEU A 598 15.71 18.08 -17.47
N THR A 599 16.50 17.83 -16.44
CA THR A 599 17.75 17.08 -16.55
C THR A 599 17.47 15.59 -16.82
N GLU A 600 18.46 14.88 -17.36
CA GLU A 600 18.37 13.42 -17.54
C GLU A 600 18.06 12.67 -16.24
N ALA A 601 18.60 13.13 -15.10
CA ALA A 601 18.30 12.54 -13.79
C ALA A 601 16.81 12.71 -13.42
N GLU A 602 16.26 13.93 -13.61
CA GLU A 602 14.84 14.18 -13.36
C GLU A 602 13.93 13.43 -14.33
N LEU A 603 14.34 13.22 -15.58
CA LEU A 603 13.62 12.39 -16.55
C LEU A 603 13.60 10.92 -16.14
N ASN A 604 14.73 10.39 -15.66
CA ASN A 604 14.84 9.03 -15.14
C ASN A 604 14.01 8.83 -13.86
N ASP A 605 13.82 9.88 -13.06
CA ASP A 605 12.92 9.86 -11.89
C ASP A 605 11.45 10.04 -12.27
N ALA A 606 11.17 10.78 -13.34
CA ALA A 606 9.82 11.00 -13.82
C ALA A 606 9.25 9.78 -14.54
N CYS A 607 10.06 9.05 -15.32
CA CYS A 607 9.58 7.91 -16.09
C CYS A 607 10.57 6.74 -16.10
N PHE A 608 10.14 5.61 -15.52
CA PHE A 608 10.98 4.42 -15.34
C PHE A 608 10.16 3.13 -15.36
N ALA A 609 10.80 2.05 -15.80
CA ALA A 609 10.25 0.71 -15.71
C ALA A 609 10.48 0.11 -14.30
N THR A 610 9.58 -0.75 -13.87
CA THR A 610 9.64 -1.43 -12.59
C THR A 610 8.96 -2.80 -12.66
N LYS A 611 9.38 -3.70 -11.78
CA LYS A 611 8.71 -4.98 -11.50
C LYS A 611 8.36 -5.02 -10.00
N PRO A 612 7.39 -5.83 -9.58
CA PRO A 612 7.14 -6.03 -8.15
C PRO A 612 8.41 -6.49 -7.45
N GLU A 613 8.75 -5.82 -6.36
CA GLU A 613 9.98 -6.04 -5.59
C GLU A 613 9.70 -6.50 -4.16
N ASN A 614 10.76 -6.81 -3.42
CA ASN A 614 10.67 -7.12 -1.99
C ASN A 614 10.02 -5.98 -1.20
N GLY A 615 9.29 -6.32 -0.15
CA GLY A 615 8.81 -5.38 0.86
C GLY A 615 9.92 -4.87 1.79
N ALA A 616 9.51 -4.32 2.93
CA ALA A 616 10.39 -3.71 3.90
C ALA A 616 11.31 -4.75 4.57
N ILE A 617 12.56 -4.36 4.78
CA ILE A 617 13.62 -5.23 5.27
C ILE A 617 14.61 -4.43 6.13
N LEU A 618 15.21 -5.10 7.12
CA LEU A 618 16.32 -4.57 7.88
C LEU A 618 17.61 -5.17 7.33
N TYR A 619 18.60 -4.34 7.02
CA TYR A 619 19.93 -4.78 6.62
C TYR A 619 20.92 -4.60 7.78
N GLU A 620 21.75 -5.60 8.03
CA GLU A 620 22.81 -5.57 9.03
C GLU A 620 24.18 -5.53 8.35
N ASN A 621 24.98 -4.51 8.71
CA ASN A 621 26.34 -4.37 8.20
C ASN A 621 27.30 -5.22 9.04
N GLU A 622 27.66 -6.40 8.54
CA GLU A 622 28.57 -7.32 9.24
C GLU A 622 29.96 -6.69 9.47
N ASP A 623 30.44 -5.83 8.58
CA ASP A 623 31.74 -5.17 8.70
C ASP A 623 31.80 -4.22 9.90
N ALA A 624 30.68 -3.59 10.26
CA ALA A 624 30.59 -2.74 11.45
C ALA A 624 30.66 -3.56 12.75
N SER A 625 30.14 -4.79 12.75
CA SER A 625 30.16 -5.68 13.92
C SER A 625 31.55 -6.24 14.24
N THR A 626 32.44 -6.25 13.25
CA THR A 626 33.83 -6.74 13.37
C THR A 626 34.79 -5.69 13.92
N GLN A 627 34.45 -4.39 13.80
CA GLN A 627 35.22 -3.29 14.41
C GLN A 627 34.83 -3.02 15.88
N ALA A 628 33.70 -3.58 16.35
CA ALA A 628 33.16 -3.41 17.71
C ALA A 628 33.55 -4.53 18.70
N LYS A 629 34.37 -5.51 18.25
CA LYS A 629 35.00 -6.55 19.09
C LYS A 629 36.50 -6.34 19.13
#